data_AF-A0A377VAH6-F1
#
_entry.id   AF-A0A377VAH6-F1
#
_cell.length_a   1.000
_cell.length_b   1.000
_cell.length_c   1.000
_cell.angle_alpha   90.00
_cell.angle_beta   90.00
_cell.angle_gamma   90.00
#
_symmetry.space_group_name_H-M   'P 1'
#
loop_
_entity.id
_entity.type
_entity.pdbx_description
1 polymer ?
#
loop_
_entity_poly.entity_id
_entity_poly.type
_entity_poly.pdbx_seq_one_letter_code
_entity_poly.pdbx_strand_id
1 'polypeptide(L)'
;MVAGNSAEAEKALQDELDKPERETGEIILVGAGPGDAGLLTLRGLQAIQQADVVFHDHLVTQPVLELVRRDAELICVGKRAGEHSVPQHETNQLLVEAAKAGKTVVRLKGGDPFIFGRGAEELQAAAEAGIPFQVVPGVTAAAGATAYAGIPLTHRDYAQSAVFVTGHYKPDSAPLRLVAAGEEPTDVGDLHGHHEGSGNQRPADRPRSRQRHAGGGNFPRHP
;
A
#
# COMPACT_ATOMS: atom_id res chain seq x y z
N MET A 1 -20.30 -25.01 -8.41
CA MET A 1 -20.66 -25.84 -9.60
C MET A 1 -21.71 -26.84 -9.16
N VAL A 2 -23.00 -26.53 -9.38
CA VAL A 2 -24.10 -27.46 -9.12
C VAL A 2 -24.23 -28.35 -10.36
N ALA A 3 -23.47 -29.43 -10.41
CA ALA A 3 -23.55 -30.38 -11.51
C ALA A 3 -24.75 -31.31 -11.29
N GLY A 4 -25.82 -31.12 -12.09
CA GLY A 4 -26.83 -32.15 -12.33
C GLY A 4 -28.22 -31.99 -11.71
N ASN A 5 -28.53 -30.88 -11.02
CA ASN A 5 -29.87 -30.64 -10.47
C ASN A 5 -30.58 -29.47 -11.19
N SER A 6 -31.23 -29.77 -12.32
CA SER A 6 -31.85 -28.76 -13.18
C SER A 6 -32.92 -27.92 -12.47
N ALA A 7 -33.65 -28.51 -11.52
CA ALA A 7 -34.68 -27.79 -10.76
C ALA A 7 -34.08 -26.76 -9.78
N GLU A 8 -32.93 -27.06 -9.18
CA GLU A 8 -32.21 -26.10 -8.34
C GLU A 8 -31.54 -25.00 -9.17
N ALA A 9 -31.05 -25.33 -10.37
CA ALA A 9 -30.51 -24.35 -11.30
C ALA A 9 -31.59 -23.40 -11.86
N GLU A 10 -32.77 -23.93 -12.23
CA GLU A 10 -33.92 -23.13 -12.66
C GLU A 10 -34.42 -22.23 -11.52
N LYS A 11 -34.49 -22.75 -10.29
CA LYS A 11 -34.88 -21.95 -9.14
C LYS A 11 -33.88 -20.84 -8.84
N ALA A 12 -32.57 -21.15 -8.86
CA ALA A 12 -31.54 -20.13 -8.63
C ALA A 12 -31.57 -19.05 -9.73
N LEU A 13 -31.79 -19.44 -10.98
CA LEU A 13 -31.95 -18.50 -12.10
C LEU A 13 -33.21 -17.65 -11.95
N GLN A 14 -34.34 -18.25 -11.55
CA GLN A 14 -35.59 -17.52 -11.32
C GLN A 14 -35.47 -16.53 -10.16
N ASP A 15 -34.83 -16.93 -9.05
CA ASP A 15 -34.56 -16.07 -7.90
C ASP A 15 -33.66 -14.87 -8.30
N GLU A 16 -32.70 -15.08 -9.21
CA GLU A 16 -31.81 -14.03 -9.74
C GLU A 16 -32.53 -13.09 -10.73
N LEU A 17 -33.48 -13.60 -11.52
CA LEU A 17 -34.35 -12.80 -12.40
C LEU A 17 -35.37 -11.97 -11.61
N ASP A 18 -35.89 -12.51 -10.50
CA ASP A 18 -36.87 -11.84 -9.63
C ASP A 18 -36.22 -10.77 -8.72
N LYS A 19 -34.88 -10.82 -8.56
CA LYS A 19 -34.06 -9.83 -7.84
C LYS A 19 -32.92 -9.30 -8.72
N PRO A 20 -33.23 -8.49 -9.76
CA PRO A 20 -32.22 -8.02 -10.73
C PRO A 20 -31.19 -7.07 -10.10
N GLU A 21 -31.52 -6.44 -8.97
CA GLU A 21 -30.63 -5.55 -8.24
C GLU A 21 -29.92 -6.33 -7.14
N ARG A 22 -28.58 -6.41 -7.21
CA ARG A 22 -27.78 -6.88 -6.08
C ARG A 22 -28.04 -5.95 -4.90
N GLU A 23 -28.72 -6.43 -3.87
CA GLU A 23 -29.01 -5.66 -2.64
C GLU A 23 -27.73 -5.11 -1.98
N THR A 24 -26.57 -5.72 -2.24
CA THR A 24 -25.25 -5.23 -1.82
C THR A 24 -24.20 -5.65 -2.86
N GLY A 25 -23.32 -4.71 -3.21
CA GLY A 25 -22.18 -4.90 -4.09
C GLY A 25 -20.99 -5.56 -3.39
N GLU A 26 -19.81 -5.44 -3.98
CA GLU A 26 -18.57 -6.01 -3.44
C GLU A 26 -17.40 -5.04 -3.58
N ILE A 27 -16.38 -5.21 -2.74
CA ILE A 27 -15.11 -4.47 -2.83
C ILE A 27 -13.99 -5.40 -3.27
N ILE A 28 -13.32 -5.04 -4.35
CA ILE A 28 -12.20 -5.78 -4.93
C ILE A 28 -10.94 -4.94 -4.78
N LEU A 29 -10.05 -5.38 -3.90
CA LEU A 29 -8.77 -4.75 -3.69
C LEU A 29 -7.75 -5.29 -4.69
N VAL A 30 -7.26 -4.46 -5.62
CA VAL A 30 -6.41 -4.91 -6.73
C VAL A 30 -5.03 -4.26 -6.67
N GLY A 31 -4.00 -5.09 -6.73
CA GLY A 31 -2.63 -4.63 -6.97
C GLY A 31 -2.39 -4.32 -8.44
N ALA A 32 -2.08 -3.06 -8.73
CA ALA A 32 -1.82 -2.55 -10.08
C ALA A 32 -0.43 -2.93 -10.62
N GLY A 33 0.45 -3.47 -9.78
CA GLY A 33 1.86 -3.64 -10.14
C GLY A 33 2.66 -2.34 -10.01
N PRO A 34 3.97 -2.36 -10.35
CA PRO A 34 4.88 -1.24 -10.10
C PRO A 34 4.78 -0.10 -11.12
N GLY A 35 3.93 -0.23 -12.15
CA GLY A 35 3.64 0.83 -13.11
C GLY A 35 3.52 0.38 -14.57
N ASP A 36 4.23 -0.68 -14.96
CA ASP A 36 4.05 -1.29 -16.28
C ASP A 36 2.70 -2.04 -16.33
N ALA A 37 1.85 -1.69 -17.30
CA ALA A 37 0.55 -2.33 -17.49
C ALA A 37 0.67 -3.83 -17.81
N GLY A 38 1.80 -4.28 -18.38
CA GLY A 38 2.08 -5.71 -18.61
C GLY A 38 2.30 -6.52 -17.32
N LEU A 39 2.52 -5.85 -16.18
CA LEU A 39 2.64 -6.50 -14.87
C LEU A 39 1.33 -6.55 -14.08
N LEU A 40 0.24 -6.00 -14.64
CA LEU A 40 -1.09 -6.22 -14.09
C LEU A 40 -1.48 -7.69 -14.23
N THR A 41 -1.97 -8.31 -13.16
CA THR A 41 -2.38 -9.71 -13.22
C THR A 41 -3.62 -9.88 -14.08
N LEU A 42 -3.80 -11.05 -14.70
CA LEU A 42 -5.02 -11.36 -15.47
C LEU A 42 -6.29 -11.19 -14.63
N ARG A 43 -6.25 -11.59 -13.35
CA ARG A 43 -7.37 -11.39 -12.42
C ARG A 43 -7.60 -9.90 -12.13
N GLY A 44 -6.54 -9.10 -12.03
CA GLY A 44 -6.65 -7.65 -11.85
C GLY A 44 -7.29 -6.98 -13.06
N LEU A 45 -6.87 -7.35 -14.27
CA LEU A 45 -7.47 -6.88 -15.51
C LEU A 45 -8.96 -7.23 -15.61
N GLN A 46 -9.33 -8.47 -15.27
CA GLN A 46 -10.73 -8.90 -15.24
C GLN A 46 -11.55 -8.07 -14.25
N ALA A 47 -11.02 -7.80 -13.05
CA ALA A 47 -11.71 -7.01 -12.04
C ALA A 47 -11.96 -5.57 -12.50
N ILE A 48 -10.94 -4.88 -13.05
CA ILE A 48 -11.10 -3.48 -13.50
C ILE A 48 -12.01 -3.35 -14.74
N GLN A 49 -12.16 -4.42 -15.52
CA GLN A 49 -13.07 -4.47 -16.67
C GLN A 49 -14.53 -4.73 -16.26
N GLN A 50 -14.77 -5.29 -15.08
CA GLN A 50 -16.11 -5.56 -14.55
C GLN A 50 -16.59 -4.49 -13.57
N ALA A 51 -15.68 -3.65 -13.07
CA ALA A 51 -15.96 -2.63 -12.07
C ALA A 51 -16.98 -1.58 -12.54
N ASP A 52 -17.86 -1.16 -11.64
CA ASP A 52 -18.72 0.00 -11.83
C ASP A 52 -18.05 1.30 -11.42
N VAL A 53 -17.18 1.22 -10.42
CA VAL A 53 -16.35 2.34 -9.95
C VAL A 53 -14.97 1.83 -9.56
N VAL A 54 -13.95 2.59 -9.91
CA VAL A 54 -12.54 2.32 -9.58
C VAL A 54 -11.97 3.49 -8.78
N PHE A 55 -11.63 3.22 -7.53
CA PHE A 55 -10.89 4.13 -6.66
C PHE A 55 -9.40 3.85 -6.77
N HIS A 56 -8.61 4.83 -7.22
CA HIS A 56 -7.16 4.68 -7.39
C HIS A 56 -6.38 5.75 -6.63
N ASP A 57 -5.12 5.47 -6.31
CA ASP A 57 -4.18 6.48 -5.80
C ASP A 57 -3.21 6.93 -6.90
N HIS A 58 -2.29 7.84 -6.55
CA HIS A 58 -1.32 8.41 -7.49
C HIS A 58 -0.19 7.44 -7.89
N LEU A 59 -0.04 6.30 -7.22
CA LEU A 59 0.98 5.31 -7.60
C LEU A 59 0.52 4.44 -8.77
N VAL A 60 -0.78 4.46 -9.09
CA VAL A 60 -1.32 3.81 -10.29
C VAL A 60 -1.04 4.69 -11.50
N THR A 61 -0.36 4.12 -12.48
CA THR A 61 0.08 4.84 -13.69
C THR A 61 -1.04 4.94 -14.73
N GLN A 62 -0.94 5.94 -15.60
CA GLN A 62 -1.91 6.16 -16.68
C GLN A 62 -2.13 4.94 -17.58
N PRO A 63 -1.08 4.19 -18.03
CA PRO A 63 -1.29 3.00 -18.85
C PRO A 63 -2.13 1.91 -18.18
N VAL A 64 -2.13 1.81 -16.85
CA VAL A 64 -3.01 0.87 -16.12
C VAL A 64 -4.44 1.41 -16.08
N LEU A 65 -4.62 2.71 -15.86
CA LEU A 65 -5.95 3.35 -15.83
C LEU A 65 -6.66 3.27 -17.19
N GLU A 66 -5.90 3.29 -18.29
CA GLU A 66 -6.43 3.12 -19.66
C GLU A 66 -7.01 1.72 -19.91
N LEU A 67 -6.68 0.73 -19.06
CA LEU A 67 -7.25 -0.62 -19.10
C LEU A 67 -8.55 -0.76 -18.30
N VAL A 68 -9.03 0.30 -17.65
CA VAL A 68 -10.31 0.26 -16.93
C VAL A 68 -11.48 0.28 -17.93
N ARG A 69 -12.61 -0.35 -17.57
CA ARG A 69 -13.85 -0.26 -18.35
C ARG A 69 -14.20 1.21 -18.63
N ARG A 70 -14.50 1.54 -19.89
CA ARG A 70 -14.75 2.95 -20.31
C ARG A 70 -15.91 3.61 -19.57
N ASP A 71 -16.93 2.83 -19.21
CA ASP A 71 -18.13 3.31 -18.52
C ASP A 71 -18.02 3.18 -17.00
N ALA A 72 -16.87 2.79 -16.45
CA ALA A 72 -16.65 2.80 -15.02
C ALA A 72 -16.29 4.21 -14.54
N GLU A 73 -16.82 4.58 -13.38
CA GLU A 73 -16.46 5.83 -12.71
C GLU A 73 -15.02 5.74 -12.17
N LEU A 74 -14.15 6.69 -12.53
CA LEU A 74 -12.76 6.74 -12.07
C LEU A 74 -12.60 7.82 -10.98
N ILE A 75 -12.23 7.42 -9.77
CA ILE A 75 -12.10 8.33 -8.62
C ILE A 75 -10.68 8.26 -8.05
N CYS A 76 -9.98 9.39 -8.05
CA CYS A 76 -8.65 9.51 -7.45
C CYS A 76 -8.76 9.85 -5.95
N VAL A 77 -8.28 8.97 -5.08
CA VAL A 77 -8.27 9.13 -3.61
C VAL A 77 -6.85 9.34 -3.03
N GLY A 78 -5.86 9.52 -3.90
CA GLY A 78 -4.47 9.75 -3.51
C GLY A 78 -4.21 11.13 -2.90
N LYS A 79 -3.15 11.23 -2.07
CA LYS A 79 -2.64 12.50 -1.55
C LYS A 79 -1.74 13.19 -2.59
N ARG A 80 -2.14 14.33 -3.13
CA ARG A 80 -1.16 15.27 -3.71
C ARG A 80 -0.37 15.90 -2.56
N ALA A 81 0.96 15.83 -2.63
CA ALA A 81 1.80 16.52 -1.65
C ALA A 81 1.47 18.03 -1.69
N GLY A 82 0.75 18.52 -0.68
CA GLY A 82 0.42 19.95 -0.51
C GLY A 82 -1.07 20.31 -0.44
N GLU A 83 -2.01 19.41 -0.78
CA GLU A 83 -3.45 19.69 -0.68
C GLU A 83 -4.12 18.88 0.45
N HIS A 84 -5.16 19.49 1.04
CA HIS A 84 -5.96 18.90 2.12
C HIS A 84 -6.42 17.49 1.72
N SER A 85 -5.84 16.52 2.42
CA SER A 85 -6.02 15.10 2.17
C SER A 85 -7.44 14.66 2.47
N VAL A 86 -7.98 13.76 1.64
CA VAL A 86 -9.00 12.80 2.06
C VAL A 86 -8.33 11.90 3.11
N PRO A 87 -8.68 11.99 4.40
CA PRO A 87 -8.16 11.08 5.40
C PRO A 87 -8.54 9.64 5.04
N GLN A 88 -7.74 8.66 5.47
CA GLN A 88 -8.01 7.25 5.13
C GLN A 88 -9.44 6.81 5.48
N HIS A 89 -10.03 7.37 6.53
CA HIS A 89 -11.40 7.05 6.92
C HIS A 89 -12.43 7.47 5.86
N GLU A 90 -12.24 8.58 5.17
CA GLU A 90 -13.13 9.04 4.10
C GLU A 90 -13.03 8.10 2.89
N THR A 91 -11.82 7.65 2.53
CA THR A 91 -11.67 6.63 1.46
C THR A 91 -12.41 5.34 1.82
N ASN A 92 -12.27 4.86 3.05
CA ASN A 92 -12.97 3.66 3.51
C ASN A 92 -14.50 3.83 3.45
N GLN A 93 -15.01 4.99 3.83
CA GLN A 93 -16.44 5.31 3.75
C GLN A 93 -16.94 5.29 2.30
N LEU A 94 -16.23 5.96 1.38
CA LEU A 94 -16.60 5.99 -0.04
C LEU A 94 -16.67 4.59 -0.65
N LEU A 95 -15.73 3.70 -0.30
CA LEU A 95 -15.74 2.31 -0.76
C LEU A 95 -16.98 1.56 -0.25
N VAL A 96 -17.28 1.70 1.04
CA VAL A 96 -18.43 1.03 1.67
C VAL A 96 -19.75 1.58 1.13
N GLU A 97 -19.89 2.89 0.96
CA GLU A 97 -21.10 3.52 0.42
C GLU A 97 -21.38 3.08 -1.01
N ALA A 98 -20.35 3.06 -1.87
CA ALA A 98 -20.48 2.57 -3.23
C ALA A 98 -20.92 1.09 -3.27
N ALA A 99 -20.34 0.24 -2.42
CA ALA A 99 -20.73 -1.15 -2.34
C ALA A 99 -22.15 -1.33 -1.78
N LYS A 100 -22.55 -0.55 -0.77
CA LYS A 100 -23.95 -0.53 -0.27
C LYS A 100 -24.96 -0.11 -1.32
N ALA A 101 -24.54 0.70 -2.30
CA ALA A 101 -25.35 1.05 -3.46
C ALA A 101 -25.38 -0.05 -4.55
N GLY A 102 -24.93 -1.27 -4.25
CA GLY A 102 -24.98 -2.41 -5.18
C GLY A 102 -23.83 -2.45 -6.19
N LYS A 103 -22.88 -1.50 -6.17
CA LYS A 103 -21.82 -1.40 -7.17
C LYS A 103 -20.73 -2.47 -6.99
N THR A 104 -20.16 -2.92 -8.11
CA THR A 104 -18.86 -3.61 -8.11
C THR A 104 -17.75 -2.58 -7.95
N VAL A 105 -17.18 -2.48 -6.75
CA VAL A 105 -16.18 -1.47 -6.39
C VAL A 105 -14.79 -2.06 -6.53
N VAL A 106 -13.91 -1.43 -7.32
CA VAL A 106 -12.48 -1.74 -7.30
C VAL A 106 -11.72 -0.67 -6.54
N ARG A 107 -10.86 -1.08 -5.60
CA ARG A 107 -9.81 -0.25 -5.02
C ARG A 107 -8.47 -0.66 -5.64
N LEU A 108 -8.00 0.13 -6.60
CA LEU A 108 -6.78 -0.11 -7.35
C LEU A 108 -5.59 0.58 -6.66
N LYS A 109 -4.55 -0.18 -6.33
CA LYS A 109 -3.42 0.28 -5.52
C LYS A 109 -2.10 0.00 -6.22
N GLY A 110 -1.15 0.93 -6.18
CA GLY A 110 0.19 0.70 -6.72
C GLY A 110 0.89 -0.48 -6.04
N GLY A 111 1.59 -1.31 -6.81
CA GLY A 111 2.30 -2.49 -6.32
C GLY A 111 1.36 -3.62 -5.89
N ASP A 112 1.53 -4.09 -4.66
CA ASP A 112 0.70 -5.11 -4.02
C ASP A 112 -0.13 -4.48 -2.88
N PRO A 113 -1.42 -4.82 -2.72
CA PRO A 113 -2.27 -4.20 -1.70
C PRO A 113 -1.81 -4.37 -0.25
N PHE A 114 -1.07 -5.45 0.04
CA PHE A 114 -0.65 -5.82 1.40
C PHE A 114 0.82 -5.56 1.69
N ILE A 115 1.61 -5.12 0.71
CA ILE A 115 3.00 -4.69 0.92
C ILE A 115 3.04 -3.17 1.04
N PHE A 116 3.04 -2.66 2.27
CA PHE A 116 3.03 -1.23 2.61
C PHE A 116 1.86 -0.41 2.02
N GLY A 117 0.84 -1.08 1.48
CA GLY A 117 -0.30 -0.44 0.80
C GLY A 117 -1.44 -0.02 1.73
N ARG A 118 -1.42 -0.36 3.03
CA ARG A 118 -2.55 -0.18 3.96
C ARG A 118 -3.84 -0.89 3.55
N GLY A 119 -3.77 -1.87 2.64
CA GLY A 119 -4.95 -2.60 2.16
C GLY A 119 -5.75 -3.29 3.26
N ALA A 120 -5.08 -3.77 4.32
CA ALA A 120 -5.76 -4.40 5.45
C ALA A 120 -6.70 -3.44 6.21
N GLU A 121 -6.34 -2.16 6.33
CA GLU A 121 -7.19 -1.15 6.99
C GLU A 121 -8.47 -0.88 6.19
N GLU A 122 -8.38 -0.88 4.85
CA GLU A 122 -9.52 -0.69 3.94
C GLU A 122 -10.48 -1.89 4.04
N LEU A 123 -9.95 -3.12 4.08
CA LEU A 123 -10.77 -4.34 4.19
C LEU A 123 -11.36 -4.54 5.59
N GLN A 124 -10.70 -4.07 6.64
CA GLN A 124 -11.28 -4.08 7.97
C GLN A 124 -12.59 -3.27 8.00
N ALA A 125 -12.60 -2.08 7.40
CA ALA A 125 -13.81 -1.27 7.30
C ALA A 125 -14.90 -1.96 6.47
N ALA A 126 -14.54 -2.65 5.38
CA ALA A 126 -15.48 -3.45 4.59
C ALA A 126 -16.08 -4.59 5.42
N ALA A 127 -15.25 -5.32 6.18
CA ALA A 127 -15.69 -6.41 7.07
C ALA A 127 -16.64 -5.91 8.17
N GLU A 128 -16.28 -4.80 8.84
CA GLU A 128 -17.12 -4.17 9.87
C GLU A 128 -18.47 -3.70 9.31
N ALA A 129 -18.51 -3.29 8.04
CA ALA A 129 -19.73 -2.88 7.34
C ALA A 129 -20.52 -4.05 6.73
N GLY A 130 -20.05 -5.30 6.86
CA GLY A 130 -20.71 -6.48 6.28
C GLY A 130 -20.63 -6.56 4.76
N ILE A 131 -19.66 -5.87 4.14
CA ILE A 131 -19.50 -5.83 2.68
C ILE A 131 -18.62 -7.00 2.21
N PRO A 132 -19.07 -7.82 1.24
CA PRO A 132 -18.22 -8.83 0.62
C PRO A 132 -16.99 -8.19 0.00
N PHE A 133 -15.82 -8.80 0.21
CA PHE A 133 -14.59 -8.33 -0.40
C PHE A 133 -13.67 -9.45 -0.87
N GLN A 134 -12.82 -9.12 -1.83
CA GLN A 134 -11.77 -9.99 -2.34
C GLN A 134 -10.47 -9.20 -2.55
N VAL A 135 -9.35 -9.92 -2.54
CA VAL A 135 -8.02 -9.34 -2.78
C VAL A 135 -7.39 -10.01 -3.98
N VAL A 136 -6.95 -9.19 -4.92
CA VAL A 136 -6.17 -9.60 -6.08
C VAL A 136 -4.74 -9.10 -5.87
N PRO A 137 -3.77 -10.00 -5.67
CA PRO A 137 -2.38 -9.60 -5.44
C PRO A 137 -1.79 -8.93 -6.67
N GLY A 138 -0.76 -8.13 -6.44
CA GLY A 138 0.00 -7.44 -7.49
C GLY A 138 1.49 -7.69 -7.40
N VAL A 139 2.20 -7.38 -8.48
CA VAL A 139 3.68 -7.38 -8.45
C VAL A 139 4.13 -6.19 -7.60
N THR A 140 4.73 -6.44 -6.44
CA THR A 140 5.27 -5.36 -5.60
C THR A 140 6.44 -4.64 -6.26
N ALA A 141 6.62 -3.36 -5.93
CA ALA A 141 7.71 -2.52 -6.44
C ALA A 141 9.08 -3.18 -6.24
N ALA A 142 9.30 -3.84 -5.10
CA ALA A 142 10.57 -4.49 -4.81
C ALA A 142 10.91 -5.62 -5.81
N ALA A 143 9.92 -6.43 -6.21
CA ALA A 143 10.14 -7.51 -7.18
C ALA A 143 10.24 -6.97 -8.62
N GLY A 144 9.34 -6.06 -9.00
CA GLY A 144 9.31 -5.53 -10.36
C GLY A 144 10.50 -4.64 -10.69
N ALA A 145 10.83 -3.68 -9.82
CA ALA A 145 11.91 -2.73 -10.08
C ALA A 145 13.27 -3.41 -10.15
N THR A 146 13.53 -4.39 -9.27
CA THR A 146 14.81 -5.10 -9.24
C THR A 146 14.98 -6.00 -10.46
N ALA A 147 13.92 -6.71 -10.87
CA ALA A 147 13.92 -7.47 -12.12
C ALA A 147 14.20 -6.60 -13.35
N TYR A 148 13.54 -5.44 -13.47
CA TYR A 148 13.73 -4.52 -14.60
C TYR A 148 15.11 -3.84 -14.58
N ALA A 149 15.74 -3.74 -13.41
CA ALA A 149 17.11 -3.25 -13.25
C ALA A 149 18.18 -4.35 -13.48
N GLY A 150 17.78 -5.61 -13.69
CA GLY A 150 18.71 -6.73 -13.79
C GLY A 150 19.36 -7.13 -12.47
N ILE A 151 18.75 -6.78 -11.33
CA ILE A 151 19.24 -7.05 -9.98
C ILE A 151 18.33 -8.13 -9.36
N PRO A 152 18.77 -9.38 -9.18
CA PRO A 152 17.93 -10.37 -8.53
C PRO A 152 17.84 -10.10 -7.01
N LEU A 153 16.65 -10.25 -6.42
CA LEU A 153 16.46 -10.10 -4.96
C LEU A 153 17.24 -11.14 -4.16
N THR A 154 17.43 -12.32 -4.71
CA THR A 154 18.22 -13.39 -4.10
C THR A 154 19.09 -14.05 -5.15
N HIS A 155 20.23 -14.54 -4.70
CA HIS A 155 21.11 -15.39 -5.50
C HIS A 155 21.76 -16.36 -4.54
N ARG A 156 21.87 -17.64 -4.95
CA ARG A 156 22.29 -18.74 -4.08
C ARG A 156 23.58 -18.43 -3.29
N ASP A 157 24.53 -17.78 -3.97
CA ASP A 157 25.85 -17.48 -3.41
C ASP A 157 25.93 -16.13 -2.69
N TYR A 158 24.91 -15.27 -2.79
CA TYR A 158 24.94 -13.90 -2.26
C TYR A 158 23.91 -13.62 -1.16
N ALA A 159 22.69 -14.16 -1.29
CA ALA A 159 21.61 -13.86 -0.36
C ALA A 159 20.63 -15.04 -0.21
N GLN A 160 20.44 -15.48 1.03
CA GLN A 160 19.49 -16.52 1.42
C GLN A 160 18.13 -15.94 1.87
N SER A 161 18.07 -14.63 2.10
CA SER A 161 16.86 -13.91 2.54
C SER A 161 16.74 -12.58 1.82
N ALA A 162 15.51 -12.10 1.71
CA ALA A 162 15.19 -10.74 1.26
C ALA A 162 14.20 -10.14 2.27
N VAL A 163 14.45 -8.89 2.68
CA VAL A 163 13.64 -8.20 3.68
C VAL A 163 13.16 -6.87 3.08
N PHE A 164 11.86 -6.63 3.15
CA PHE A 164 11.27 -5.36 2.75
C PHE A 164 10.99 -4.52 4.00
N VAL A 165 11.51 -3.30 4.04
CA VAL A 165 11.39 -2.40 5.20
C VAL A 165 10.88 -1.04 4.72
N THR A 166 9.94 -0.45 5.46
CA THR A 166 9.51 0.93 5.20
C THR A 166 10.54 1.92 5.74
N GLY A 167 10.98 2.86 4.91
CA GLY A 167 11.80 4.00 5.35
C GLY A 167 10.99 5.12 6.01
N HIS A 168 9.66 5.07 5.91
CA HIS A 168 8.75 6.05 6.51
C HIS A 168 7.96 5.39 7.63
N TYR A 169 8.18 5.88 8.85
CA TYR A 169 7.56 5.38 10.08
C TYR A 169 6.37 6.26 10.47
N LYS A 170 5.40 5.70 11.20
CA LYS A 170 4.49 6.57 11.96
C LYS A 170 5.35 7.29 13.02
N PRO A 171 5.02 8.54 13.39
CA PRO A 171 5.84 9.36 14.30
C PRO A 171 6.27 8.65 15.59
N ASP A 172 5.42 7.75 16.11
CA ASP A 172 5.64 7.05 17.38
C ASP A 172 6.15 5.60 17.21
N SER A 173 6.59 5.21 16.01
CA SER A 173 7.11 3.85 15.77
C SER A 173 8.61 3.78 16.01
N ALA A 174 9.07 2.80 16.78
CA ALA A 174 10.49 2.50 16.86
C ALA A 174 11.00 2.01 15.49
N PRO A 175 12.15 2.51 15.00
CA PRO A 175 12.71 2.03 13.74
C PRO A 175 13.07 0.54 13.86
N LEU A 176 12.84 -0.21 12.77
CA LEU A 176 13.19 -1.62 12.74
C LEU A 176 14.71 -1.77 12.85
N ARG A 177 15.19 -2.46 13.89
CA ARG A 177 16.57 -2.92 13.97
C ARG A 177 16.66 -4.34 13.41
N LEU A 178 17.24 -4.46 12.22
CA LEU A 178 17.63 -5.76 11.70
C LEU A 178 18.97 -6.12 12.34
N VAL A 179 18.97 -7.10 13.23
CA VAL A 179 20.19 -7.67 13.81
C VAL A 179 20.66 -8.77 12.86
N ALA A 180 21.94 -8.74 12.48
CA ALA A 180 22.47 -9.78 11.61
C ALA A 180 22.38 -11.14 12.32
N ALA A 181 22.05 -12.21 11.59
CA ALA A 181 22.04 -13.54 12.16
C ALA A 181 23.44 -13.87 12.74
N GLY A 182 23.54 -13.94 14.08
CA GLY A 182 24.79 -14.15 14.80
C GLY A 182 25.20 -13.02 15.75
N GLU A 183 24.51 -11.88 15.77
CA GLU A 183 24.66 -10.86 16.80
C GLU A 183 23.61 -11.06 17.90
N GLU A 184 24.05 -11.35 19.13
CA GLU A 184 23.18 -11.34 20.31
C GLU A 184 22.55 -9.95 20.47
N PRO A 185 21.25 -9.82 20.83
CA PRO A 185 20.69 -8.55 21.18
C PRO A 185 21.50 -7.98 22.35
N THR A 186 22.24 -6.90 22.13
CA THR A 186 22.90 -6.21 23.23
C THR A 186 21.80 -5.73 24.18
N ASP A 187 21.72 -6.38 25.34
CA ASP A 187 20.85 -6.03 26.44
C ASP A 187 20.93 -4.51 26.67
N VAL A 188 19.76 -3.87 26.73
CA VAL A 188 19.67 -2.45 27.04
C VAL A 188 19.96 -2.36 28.53
N GLY A 189 21.25 -2.27 28.86
CA GLY A 189 21.73 -2.12 30.23
C GLY A 189 20.96 -1.02 30.96
N ASP A 190 20.29 -1.46 32.02
CA ASP A 190 19.95 -0.69 33.22
C ASP A 190 19.28 0.67 33.02
N LEU A 191 17.96 0.62 32.86
CA LEU A 191 17.08 1.64 33.46
C LEU A 191 17.03 1.41 34.99
N HIS A 192 18.14 1.68 35.69
CA HIS A 192 18.12 1.91 37.13
C HIS A 192 18.32 3.41 37.37
N GLY A 193 17.26 4.03 37.89
CA GLY A 193 17.20 5.46 38.15
C GLY A 193 18.20 5.91 39.22
N HIS A 194 18.73 7.12 39.03
CA HIS A 194 19.20 7.94 40.13
C HIS A 194 18.41 9.23 40.18
N HIS A 195 17.69 9.36 41.29
CA HIS A 195 16.90 10.49 41.71
C HIS A 195 17.74 11.25 42.74
N GLU A 196 18.48 12.27 42.33
CA GLU A 196 19.08 13.32 43.19
C GLU A 196 19.11 14.58 42.30
N GLY A 197 18.67 15.78 42.66
CA GLY A 197 18.78 16.49 43.92
C GLY A 197 19.21 17.92 43.54
N SER A 198 18.48 18.93 44.04
CA SER A 198 18.68 20.35 43.75
C SER A 198 20.12 20.86 43.95
N GLY A 199 20.62 21.75 43.08
CA GLY A 199 21.88 22.45 43.33
C GLY A 199 22.24 23.49 42.26
N ASN A 200 22.04 24.76 42.60
CA ASN A 200 22.38 25.96 41.84
C ASN A 200 23.91 26.17 41.77
N GLN A 201 24.52 26.33 40.58
CA GLN A 201 25.76 27.12 40.36
C GLN A 201 26.13 27.24 38.85
N ARG A 202 26.05 28.47 38.32
CA ARG A 202 26.97 28.98 37.25
C ARG A 202 28.34 29.27 37.90
N PRO A 203 29.46 29.60 37.19
CA PRO A 203 29.62 29.96 35.76
C PRO A 203 30.89 29.36 35.07
N ALA A 204 31.08 29.62 33.77
CA ALA A 204 32.30 30.27 33.21
C ALA A 204 32.37 30.18 31.67
N ASP A 205 32.67 31.34 31.08
CA ASP A 205 33.02 31.59 29.68
C ASP A 205 34.26 30.82 29.20
N ARG A 206 34.27 30.45 27.90
CA ARG A 206 35.35 30.77 26.92
C ARG A 206 34.99 30.33 25.48
N PRO A 207 35.63 30.93 24.45
CA PRO A 207 34.96 31.34 23.22
C PRO A 207 35.02 30.35 22.06
N ARG A 208 34.03 30.44 21.16
CA ARG A 208 34.02 29.82 19.82
C ARG A 208 34.82 30.68 18.83
N SER A 209 35.91 30.16 18.30
CA SER A 209 36.55 30.70 17.10
C SER A 209 35.83 30.18 15.84
N ARG A 210 35.30 31.13 15.06
CA ARG A 210 34.85 30.95 13.67
C ARG A 210 35.97 31.38 12.73
N GLN A 211 36.29 30.56 11.73
CA GLN A 211 36.77 30.95 10.39
C GLN A 211 36.63 29.69 9.52
N ARG A 212 35.59 29.52 8.69
CA ARG A 212 35.40 30.09 7.34
C ARG A 212 36.68 30.13 6.52
N HIS A 213 36.83 29.18 5.59
CA HIS A 213 37.35 29.48 4.27
C HIS A 213 36.58 28.68 3.20
N ALA A 214 36.26 29.41 2.13
CA ALA A 214 35.54 28.98 0.95
C ALA A 214 36.53 28.54 -0.15
N GLY A 215 36.05 27.70 -1.06
CA GLY A 215 36.70 27.28 -2.31
C GLY A 215 36.00 25.99 -2.75
N GLY A 216 35.13 25.94 -3.76
CA GLY A 216 35.32 26.46 -5.11
C GLY A 216 35.96 25.33 -5.93
N GLY A 217 35.15 24.55 -6.66
CA GLY A 217 35.64 23.39 -7.40
C GLY A 217 34.59 22.74 -8.28
N ASN A 218 34.69 23.00 -9.56
CA ASN A 218 33.79 22.71 -10.68
C ASN A 218 33.71 21.21 -11.05
N PHE A 219 32.60 20.82 -11.70
CA PHE A 219 32.35 19.51 -12.34
C PHE A 219 33.33 19.22 -13.49
N PRO A 220 33.44 17.95 -13.92
CA PRO A 220 32.85 17.64 -15.23
C PRO A 220 32.06 16.31 -15.29
N ARG A 221 31.05 16.29 -16.16
CA ARG A 221 30.36 15.10 -16.67
C ARG A 221 31.04 14.60 -17.94
N HIS A 222 31.03 13.30 -18.17
CA HIS A 222 31.33 12.63 -19.44
C HIS A 222 30.69 11.23 -19.43
N PRO A 223 30.54 10.59 -20.59
CA PRO A 223 29.79 10.99 -21.78
C PRO A 223 28.42 10.29 -21.85
#